data_AF-A0A970MMJ8-F1
#
_entry.id   AF-A0A970MMJ8-F1
#
_cell.length_a   1.000
_cell.length_b   1.000
_cell.length_c   1.000
_cell.angle_alpha   90.00
_cell.angle_beta   90.00
_cell.angle_gamma   90.00
#
_symmetry.space_group_name_H-M   'P 1'
#
loop_
_entity.id
_entity.type
_entity.pdbx_description
1 polymer ?
#
loop_
_entity_poly.entity_id
_entity_poly.type
_entity_poly.pdbx_seq_one_letter_code
_entity_poly.pdbx_strand_id
1 'polypeptide(L)'
;MSFLHTIFGHPAIRALSSEQKREVNHLLENLVKIGQLDDYLSTSPGGQFDIRCHHVEARRIGLKLHQIGGLELMQAARAHVNRKLKAVLAEHLDYCWQNIGEWKA
;
A
#
# COMPACT_ATOMS: atom_id res chain seq x y z
N MET A 1 -5.50 11.08 -13.79
CA MET A 1 -4.39 10.38 -14.49
C MET A 1 -4.26 9.00 -13.85
N SER A 2 -4.47 7.91 -14.61
CA SER A 2 -4.40 6.55 -14.05
C SER A 2 -2.96 6.20 -13.71
N PHE A 3 -2.65 6.10 -12.41
CA PHE A 3 -1.30 5.84 -11.89
C PHE A 3 -0.74 4.49 -12.32
N LEU A 4 -1.61 3.58 -12.75
CA LEU A 4 -1.23 2.27 -13.29
C LEU A 4 -0.20 2.39 -14.42
N HIS A 5 -0.20 3.44 -15.25
CA HIS A 5 0.76 3.53 -16.36
C HIS A 5 2.23 3.52 -15.90
N THR A 6 2.51 4.00 -14.68
CA THR A 6 3.86 4.01 -14.10
C THR A 6 4.19 2.74 -13.31
N ILE A 7 3.25 1.81 -13.19
CA ILE A 7 3.38 0.53 -12.46
C ILE A 7 3.04 -0.67 -13.37
N PHE A 8 2.53 -0.43 -14.59
CA PHE A 8 2.12 -1.42 -15.59
C PHE A 8 3.26 -2.23 -16.21
N GLY A 9 4.52 -1.91 -15.89
CA GLY A 9 5.65 -2.79 -16.18
C GLY A 9 5.56 -4.12 -15.43
N HIS A 10 4.81 -4.17 -14.33
CA HIS A 10 4.68 -5.36 -13.50
C HIS A 10 3.66 -6.36 -14.09
N PRO A 11 4.04 -7.61 -14.34
CA PRO A 11 3.17 -8.61 -14.98
C PRO A 11 1.87 -8.86 -14.19
N ALA A 12 1.93 -8.79 -12.86
CA ALA A 12 0.77 -8.93 -11.98
C ALA A 12 -0.33 -7.89 -12.25
N ILE A 13 0.05 -6.65 -12.59
CA ILE A 13 -0.91 -5.55 -12.86
C ILE A 13 -1.47 -5.64 -14.29
N ARG A 14 -0.68 -6.16 -15.24
CA ARG A 14 -1.13 -6.34 -16.63
C ARG A 14 -2.28 -7.32 -16.74
N ALA A 15 -2.21 -8.40 -15.95
CA ALA A 15 -3.22 -9.47 -15.90
C ALA A 15 -4.56 -9.05 -15.27
N LEU A 16 -4.61 -7.91 -14.56
CA LEU A 16 -5.83 -7.46 -13.89
C LEU A 16 -6.94 -7.06 -14.88
N SER A 17 -8.18 -7.37 -14.52
CA SER A 17 -9.37 -6.86 -15.22
C SER A 17 -9.46 -5.34 -15.10
N SER A 18 -10.25 -4.70 -15.97
CA SER A 18 -10.49 -3.25 -15.90
C SER A 18 -11.13 -2.81 -14.57
N GLU A 19 -11.90 -3.68 -13.93
CA GLU A 19 -12.49 -3.42 -12.62
C GLU A 19 -11.44 -3.49 -11.51
N GLN A 20 -10.64 -4.56 -11.47
CA GLN A 20 -9.53 -4.69 -10.53
C GLN A 20 -8.54 -3.53 -10.66
N LYS A 21 -8.27 -3.08 -11.89
CA LYS A 21 -7.43 -1.90 -12.16
C LYS A 21 -7.97 -0.63 -11.52
N ARG A 22 -9.29 -0.40 -11.60
CA ARG A 22 -9.94 0.76 -10.94
C ARG A 22 -9.85 0.65 -9.43
N GLU A 23 -10.09 -0.54 -8.88
CA GLU A 23 -9.99 -0.80 -7.45
C GLU A 23 -8.55 -0.57 -6.94
N VAL A 24 -7.55 -1.14 -7.60
CA VAL A 24 -6.14 -0.94 -7.28
C VAL A 24 -5.74 0.53 -7.34
N ASN A 25 -6.18 1.27 -8.37
CA ASN A 25 -5.94 2.71 -8.42
C ASN A 25 -6.48 3.44 -7.18
N HIS A 26 -7.72 3.14 -6.79
CA HIS A 26 -8.33 3.76 -5.63
C HIS A 26 -7.58 3.41 -4.33
N LEU A 27 -7.16 2.15 -4.19
CA LEU A 27 -6.35 1.70 -3.05
C LEU A 27 -5.00 2.45 -2.98
N LEU A 28 -4.32 2.63 -4.10
CA LEU A 28 -3.04 3.35 -4.17
C LEU A 28 -3.22 4.84 -3.87
N GLU A 29 -4.25 5.47 -4.41
CA GLU A 29 -4.58 6.87 -4.12
C GLU A 29 -4.83 7.09 -2.62
N ASN A 30 -5.60 6.19 -2.00
CA ASN A 30 -5.85 6.24 -0.57
C ASN A 30 -4.56 6.01 0.25
N LEU A 31 -3.70 5.09 -0.18
CA LEU A 31 -2.44 4.82 0.49
C LEU A 31 -1.51 6.04 0.48
N VAL A 32 -1.42 6.72 -0.66
CA VAL A 32 -0.66 7.98 -0.80
C VAL A 32 -1.28 9.06 0.06
N LYS A 33 -2.61 9.20 0.06
CA LYS A 33 -3.31 10.19 0.89
C LYS A 33 -3.06 9.98 2.38
N ILE A 34 -3.07 8.73 2.86
CA ILE A 34 -2.72 8.40 4.25
C ILE A 34 -1.32 8.92 4.57
N GLY A 35 -0.30 8.58 3.77
CA GLY A 35 1.07 9.04 4.02
C GLY A 35 1.30 10.55 3.82
N GLN A 36 0.35 11.28 3.22
CA GLN A 36 0.41 12.75 3.11
C GLN A 36 -0.17 13.44 4.33
N LEU A 37 -1.26 12.90 4.87
CA LEU A 37 -2.00 13.47 5.99
C LEU A 37 -1.44 13.01 7.33
N ASP A 38 -1.03 11.75 7.38
CA ASP A 38 -0.63 11.00 8.56
C ASP A 38 0.64 10.19 8.25
N ASP A 39 1.03 9.33 9.18
CA ASP A 39 2.08 8.33 9.01
C ASP A 39 1.45 6.91 8.98
N TYR A 40 2.19 5.91 8.50
CA TYR A 40 1.75 4.51 8.55
C TYR A 40 1.98 3.86 9.92
N LEU A 41 2.80 4.49 10.76
CA LEU A 41 3.11 4.07 12.12
C LEU A 41 2.83 5.19 13.11
N SER A 42 2.57 4.82 14.36
CA SER A 42 2.41 5.75 15.47
C SER A 42 3.33 5.38 16.63
N THR A 43 3.59 6.33 17.53
CA THR A 43 4.26 6.09 18.81
C THR A 43 3.27 5.69 19.91
N SER A 44 1.97 5.87 19.68
CA SER A 44 0.91 5.52 20.64
C SER A 44 -0.29 4.88 19.94
N PRO A 45 -0.94 3.88 20.55
CA PRO A 45 -2.11 3.23 19.98
C PRO A 45 -3.35 4.14 20.02
N GLY A 46 -4.33 3.82 19.17
CA GLY A 46 -5.64 4.50 19.15
C GLY A 46 -5.87 5.40 17.93
N GLY A 47 -7.08 5.93 17.82
CA GLY A 47 -7.49 6.72 16.65
C GLY A 47 -7.51 5.88 15.38
N GLN A 48 -6.65 6.22 14.43
CA GLN A 48 -6.47 5.50 13.15
C GLN A 48 -5.46 4.35 13.24
N PHE A 49 -4.82 4.15 14.39
CA PHE A 49 -3.78 3.17 14.61
C PHE A 49 -4.26 2.02 15.51
N ASP A 50 -3.86 0.79 15.17
CA ASP A 50 -4.15 -0.39 15.96
C ASP A 50 -3.32 -0.44 17.27
N ILE A 51 -3.52 -1.50 18.06
CA ILE A 51 -2.79 -1.73 19.30
C ILE A 51 -1.28 -1.94 19.10
N ARG A 52 -0.85 -2.25 17.86
CA ARG A 52 0.56 -2.38 17.46
C ARG A 52 1.09 -1.08 16.84
N CYS A 53 0.31 0.00 16.94
CA CYS A 53 0.58 1.30 16.35
C CYS A 53 0.72 1.29 14.82
N HIS A 54 0.09 0.34 14.13
CA HIS A 54 0.02 0.33 12.67
C HIS A 54 -1.26 1.02 12.19
N HIS A 55 -1.17 1.83 11.13
CA HIS A 55 -2.35 2.49 10.58
C HIS A 55 -3.34 1.45 10.02
N VAL A 56 -4.56 1.43 10.56
CA VAL A 56 -5.58 0.39 10.31
C VAL A 56 -5.94 0.32 8.82
N GLU A 57 -6.26 1.47 8.22
CA GLU A 57 -6.62 1.51 6.78
C GLU A 57 -5.46 1.16 5.86
N ALA A 58 -4.22 1.57 6.19
CA ALA A 58 -3.06 1.18 5.40
C ALA A 58 -2.84 -0.33 5.42
N ARG A 59 -3.04 -0.99 6.57
CA ARG A 59 -3.01 -2.47 6.65
C ARG A 59 -4.15 -3.11 5.86
N ARG A 60 -5.36 -2.57 5.93
CA ARG A 60 -6.51 -3.05 5.15
C ARG A 60 -6.24 -2.96 3.65
N ILE A 61 -5.63 -1.87 3.20
CA ILE A 61 -5.19 -1.71 1.81
C ILE A 61 -4.15 -2.77 1.45
N GLY A 62 -3.14 -3.00 2.29
CA GLY A 62 -2.13 -4.04 2.07
C GLY A 62 -2.73 -5.43 1.90
N LEU A 63 -3.67 -5.81 2.79
CA LEU A 63 -4.40 -7.08 2.69
C LEU A 63 -5.18 -7.19 1.37
N LYS A 64 -5.82 -6.10 0.94
CA LYS A 64 -6.60 -6.10 -0.30
C LYS A 64 -5.71 -6.20 -1.54
N LEU A 65 -4.57 -5.50 -1.55
CA LEU A 65 -3.57 -5.61 -2.62
C LEU A 65 -3.01 -7.03 -2.70
N HIS A 66 -2.72 -7.65 -1.55
CA HIS A 66 -2.30 -9.04 -1.49
C HIS A 66 -3.37 -9.99 -2.07
N GLN A 67 -4.65 -9.79 -1.75
CA GLN A 67 -5.73 -10.59 -2.31
C GLN A 67 -5.90 -10.44 -3.83
N ILE A 68 -5.65 -9.25 -4.37
CA ILE A 68 -5.84 -8.96 -5.80
C ILE A 68 -4.66 -9.47 -6.64
N GLY A 69 -3.44 -9.26 -6.19
CA GLY A 69 -2.24 -9.50 -7.00
C GLY A 69 -1.03 -10.02 -6.22
N GLY A 70 -1.24 -10.50 -5.00
CA GLY A 70 -0.21 -11.11 -4.17
C GLY A 70 0.89 -10.14 -3.76
N LEU A 71 2.05 -10.71 -3.41
CA LEU A 71 3.26 -9.99 -3.03
C LEU A 71 3.71 -8.98 -4.09
N GLU A 72 3.63 -9.36 -5.37
CA GLU A 72 4.06 -8.52 -6.50
C GLU A 72 3.30 -7.18 -6.54
N LEU A 73 1.98 -7.21 -6.30
CA LEU A 73 1.17 -6.01 -6.27
C LEU A 73 1.47 -5.14 -5.03
N MET A 74 1.76 -5.77 -3.88
CA MET A 74 2.21 -5.04 -2.69
C MET A 74 3.55 -4.34 -2.94
N GLN A 75 4.53 -5.01 -3.56
CA GLN A 75 5.83 -4.43 -3.89
C GLN A 75 5.69 -3.24 -4.85
N ALA A 76 4.84 -3.40 -5.87
CA ALA A 76 4.52 -2.33 -6.81
C ALA A 76 3.88 -1.11 -6.10
N ALA A 77 2.99 -1.35 -5.13
CA ALA A 77 2.38 -0.31 -4.32
C ALA A 77 3.39 0.41 -3.41
N ARG A 78 4.28 -0.34 -2.75
CA ARG A 78 5.38 0.22 -1.95
C ARG A 78 6.31 1.09 -2.79
N ALA A 79 6.70 0.62 -3.98
CA ALA A 79 7.50 1.40 -4.91
C ALA A 79 6.76 2.66 -5.42
N HIS A 80 5.43 2.61 -5.50
CA HIS A 80 4.61 3.79 -5.79
C HIS A 80 4.67 4.82 -4.66
N VAL A 81 4.50 4.39 -3.40
CA VAL A 81 4.61 5.25 -2.21
C VAL A 81 5.98 5.89 -2.12
N ASN A 82 7.07 5.13 -2.31
CA ASN A 82 8.44 5.66 -2.32
C ASN A 82 8.63 6.79 -3.35
N ARG A 83 8.07 6.63 -4.56
CA ARG A 83 8.17 7.63 -5.63
C ARG A 83 7.32 8.87 -5.40
N LYS A 84 6.17 8.73 -4.72
CA LYS A 84 5.21 9.82 -4.52
C LYS A 84 5.46 10.62 -3.24
N LEU A 85 6.01 9.96 -2.24
CA LEU A 85 6.26 10.53 -0.92
C LEU A 85 7.77 10.60 -0.70
N LYS A 86 8.29 9.88 0.30
CA LYS A 86 9.71 9.86 0.68
C LYS A 86 10.10 8.46 1.15
N ALA A 87 11.38 8.14 1.07
CA ALA A 87 11.92 6.83 1.44
C ALA A 87 11.49 6.36 2.84
N VAL A 88 11.55 7.26 3.83
CA VAL A 88 11.13 6.97 5.21
C VAL A 88 9.66 6.54 5.33
N LEU A 89 8.75 7.12 4.54
CA LEU A 89 7.34 6.70 4.56
C LEU A 89 7.14 5.34 3.89
N ALA A 90 7.95 5.01 2.88
CA ALA A 90 7.93 3.67 2.32
C ALA A 90 8.46 2.62 3.32
N GLU A 91 9.47 2.96 4.12
CA GLU A 91 9.97 2.12 5.21
C GLU A 91 8.92 1.93 6.32
N HIS A 92 8.25 3.01 6.74
CA HIS A 92 7.15 2.91 7.71
C HIS A 92 6.00 2.03 7.19
N LEU A 93 5.72 2.12 5.89
CA LEU A 93 4.76 1.23 5.23
C LEU A 93 5.22 -0.23 5.26
N ASP A 94 6.52 -0.49 5.03
CA ASP A 94 7.09 -1.84 5.10
C ASP A 94 6.77 -2.48 6.46
N TYR A 95 7.03 -1.77 7.56
CA TYR A 95 6.69 -2.22 8.92
C TYR A 95 5.18 -2.33 9.16
N CYS A 96 4.38 -1.37 8.68
CA CYS A 96 2.93 -1.41 8.81
C CYS A 96 2.33 -2.67 8.17
N TRP A 97 2.90 -3.11 7.03
CA TRP A 97 2.50 -4.33 6.32
C TRP A 97 3.14 -5.63 6.84
N GLN A 98 3.90 -5.58 7.93
CA GLN A 98 4.44 -6.77 8.56
C GLN A 98 3.34 -7.81 8.83
N ASN A 99 3.63 -9.08 8.53
CA ASN A 99 2.73 -10.23 8.67
C ASN A 99 1.48 -10.18 7.77
N ILE A 100 1.50 -9.43 6.66
CA ILE A 100 0.48 -9.53 5.60
C ILE A 100 1.01 -10.47 4.51
N GLY A 101 0.39 -11.64 4.34
CA GLY A 101 0.79 -12.61 3.33
C GLY A 101 2.26 -13.00 3.44
N GLU A 102 2.99 -12.95 2.33
CA GLU A 102 4.44 -13.22 2.26
C GLU A 102 5.30 -11.96 2.46
N TRP A 103 4.72 -10.83 2.89
CA TRP A 103 5.45 -9.58 3.07
C TRP A 103 6.54 -9.72 4.16
N LYS A 104 7.78 -9.46 3.76
CA LYS A 104 8.94 -9.43 4.64
C LYS A 104 9.48 -8.01 4.68
N ALA A 105 9.25 -7.35 5.81
CA ALA A 105 9.82 -6.06 6.16
C ALA A 105 11.18 -6.26 6.83
#